data_AF-A0A1E1GB26-F1
#
_entry.id   AF-A0A1E1GB26-F1
#
_cell.length_a   1.000
_cell.length_b   1.000
_cell.length_c   1.000
_cell.angle_alpha   90.00
_cell.angle_beta   90.00
_cell.angle_gamma   90.00
#
_symmetry.space_group_name_H-M   'P 1'
#
loop_
_entity.id
_entity.type
_entity.pdbx_description
1 polymer ?
#
loop_
_entity_poly.entity_id
_entity_poly.type
_entity_poly.pdbx_seq_one_letter_code
_entity_poly.pdbx_strand_id
1 'polypeptide(L)'
;MFSFFKKKSPKNLEINFHDNSMVMNGTSLSFPLSLKDIEAVLGKPDQVVKKENKYIKYIYDNAGIVFEHSFSVKNHLKKCRVYIDDEHLLSTISFYFGDVVKPMFGEEELPKMPCQAVVSTDGKPPYFLYDRHRTGDFNFILWTPRGTNFNGRPDVMRYPLTISYYPEIKHERQKSNPKVVQEKYLHFDNLNFKLAIIQVLMYDLEVLKPAFDIFDFSEEFSELDIDTESTELVEPALEYFKNFQISQKYASLVKEIDMDGGNEIFMNLIPQWDGEDSIFDLNEVSLAELKQFRNLKQATIMSSNFEQVKETFAAAGVDVELV
;
A
#
# COMPACT_ATOMS: atom_id res chain seq x y z
N MET A 1 -6.69 29.16 55.96
CA MET A 1 -6.53 27.75 55.54
C MET A 1 -6.73 27.72 54.03
N PHE A 2 -5.65 27.82 53.24
CA PHE A 2 -5.73 27.92 51.78
C PHE A 2 -6.02 26.53 51.20
N SER A 3 -7.19 26.39 50.57
CA SER A 3 -7.55 25.22 49.78
C SER A 3 -6.71 25.21 48.50
N PHE A 4 -5.73 24.32 48.43
CA PHE A 4 -5.08 23.96 47.19
C PHE A 4 -6.04 23.09 46.37
N PHE A 5 -6.77 23.71 45.44
CA PHE A 5 -7.33 22.98 44.32
C PHE A 5 -6.18 22.40 43.51
N LYS A 6 -5.89 21.11 43.70
CA LYS A 6 -5.10 20.33 42.75
C LYS A 6 -5.82 20.40 41.41
N LYS A 7 -5.33 21.20 40.47
CA LYS A 7 -5.65 21.05 39.05
C LYS A 7 -5.33 19.58 38.72
N LYS A 8 -6.34 18.79 38.36
CA LYS A 8 -6.11 17.49 37.70
C LYS A 8 -5.25 17.81 36.48
N SER A 9 -4.06 17.22 36.41
CA SER A 9 -3.27 17.21 35.19
C SER A 9 -4.18 16.72 34.05
N PRO A 10 -4.08 17.28 32.84
CA PRO A 10 -4.77 16.73 31.68
C PRO A 10 -4.43 15.24 31.62
N LYS A 11 -5.45 14.39 31.55
CA LYS A 11 -5.22 12.96 31.36
C LYS A 11 -4.56 12.84 29.99
N ASN A 12 -3.36 12.27 29.93
CA ASN A 12 -2.70 12.01 28.66
C ASN A 12 -3.62 11.14 27.79
N LEU A 13 -3.68 11.44 26.50
CA LEU A 13 -4.47 10.67 25.54
C LEU A 13 -3.94 9.24 25.50
N GLU A 14 -4.77 8.27 25.87
CA GLU A 14 -4.41 6.85 25.84
C GLU A 14 -4.92 6.25 24.52
N ILE A 15 -4.00 5.64 23.76
CA ILE A 15 -4.28 5.09 22.43
C ILE A 15 -3.77 3.65 22.40
N ASN A 16 -4.66 2.70 22.16
CA ASN A 16 -4.31 1.30 22.01
C ASN A 16 -4.68 0.78 20.62
N PHE A 17 -3.73 0.17 19.92
CA PHE A 17 -3.96 -0.54 18.68
C PHE A 17 -4.14 -2.04 18.94
N HIS A 18 -5.11 -2.64 18.28
CA HIS A 18 -5.40 -4.08 18.34
C HIS A 18 -6.20 -4.49 17.10
N ASP A 19 -5.83 -5.63 16.49
CA ASP A 19 -6.43 -6.15 15.25
C ASP A 19 -6.49 -5.07 14.15
N ASN A 20 -7.68 -4.57 13.83
CA ASN A 20 -7.92 -3.52 12.84
C ASN A 20 -8.46 -2.22 13.47
N SER A 21 -8.30 -2.06 14.78
CA SER A 21 -8.91 -0.97 15.54
C SER A 21 -7.91 -0.17 16.37
N MET A 22 -8.24 1.09 16.55
CA MET A 22 -7.58 2.01 17.46
C MET A 22 -8.58 2.44 18.53
N VAL A 23 -8.27 2.17 19.79
CA VAL A 23 -9.06 2.64 20.93
C VAL A 23 -8.44 3.92 21.46
N MET A 24 -9.16 5.04 21.34
CA MET A 24 -8.76 6.35 21.83
C MET A 24 -9.63 6.76 23.02
N ASN A 25 -9.05 6.88 24.21
CA ASN A 25 -9.77 7.23 25.45
C ASN A 25 -11.04 6.38 25.71
N GLY A 26 -11.01 5.10 25.31
CA GLY A 26 -12.13 4.16 25.47
C GLY A 26 -13.14 4.14 24.31
N THR A 27 -12.99 5.00 23.30
CA THR A 27 -13.77 4.92 22.05
C THR A 27 -13.00 4.08 21.05
N SER A 28 -13.62 3.00 20.55
CA SER A 28 -13.02 2.16 19.50
C SER A 28 -13.31 2.74 18.12
N LEU A 29 -12.28 2.90 17.31
CA LEU A 29 -12.34 3.32 15.91
C LEU A 29 -11.79 2.20 15.04
N SER A 30 -12.62 1.66 14.14
CA SER A 30 -12.24 0.58 13.22
C SER A 30 -11.75 1.14 11.89
N PHE A 31 -10.60 0.68 11.43
CA PHE A 31 -10.05 1.10 10.15
C PHE A 31 -10.71 0.35 8.97
N PRO A 32 -10.70 0.95 7.76
CA PRO A 32 -10.17 2.29 7.44
C PRO A 32 -11.08 3.42 7.95
N LEU A 33 -10.49 4.57 8.31
CA LEU A 33 -11.22 5.68 8.95
C LEU A 33 -11.67 6.75 7.95
N SER A 34 -12.74 7.44 8.31
CA SER A 34 -13.14 8.72 7.72
C SER A 34 -12.77 9.91 8.62
N LEU A 35 -12.83 11.13 8.07
CA LEU A 35 -12.66 12.34 8.88
C LEU A 35 -13.72 12.44 9.98
N LYS A 36 -14.96 12.01 9.70
CA LYS A 36 -16.07 12.05 10.67
C LYS A 36 -15.79 11.18 11.89
N ASP A 37 -15.16 10.03 11.70
CA ASP A 37 -14.79 9.12 12.80
C ASP A 37 -13.77 9.78 13.73
N ILE A 38 -12.79 10.48 13.17
CA ILE A 38 -11.77 11.20 13.96
C ILE A 38 -12.40 12.41 14.65
N GLU A 39 -13.24 13.19 13.94
CA GLU A 39 -13.91 14.38 14.49
C GLU A 39 -14.84 14.04 15.66
N ALA A 40 -15.43 12.85 15.67
CA ALA A 40 -16.25 12.37 16.78
C ALA A 40 -15.46 12.20 18.09
N VAL A 41 -14.13 12.01 18.01
CA VAL A 41 -13.26 11.77 19.17
C VAL A 41 -12.40 12.99 19.52
N LEU A 42 -11.81 13.63 18.51
CA LEU A 42 -10.85 14.73 18.70
C LEU A 42 -11.43 16.11 18.41
N GLY A 43 -12.64 16.19 17.85
CA GLY A 43 -13.16 17.42 17.28
C GLY A 43 -12.51 17.75 15.94
N LYS A 44 -12.68 18.99 15.45
CA LYS A 44 -12.15 19.41 14.15
C LYS A 44 -10.62 19.53 14.19
N PRO A 45 -9.91 19.21 13.10
CA PRO A 45 -8.48 19.46 12.99
C PRO A 45 -8.18 20.97 13.01
N ASP A 46 -7.03 21.34 13.56
CA ASP A 46 -6.55 22.72 13.59
C ASP A 46 -6.08 23.19 12.20
N GLN A 47 -5.56 22.26 11.40
CA GLN A 47 -5.11 22.52 10.03
C GLN A 47 -5.53 21.39 9.08
N VAL A 48 -5.81 21.75 7.83
CA VAL A 48 -6.07 20.82 6.74
C VAL A 48 -5.18 21.18 5.56
N VAL A 49 -4.27 20.27 5.19
CA VAL A 49 -3.37 20.46 4.05
C VAL A 49 -3.75 19.47 2.96
N LYS A 50 -3.96 19.98 1.74
CA LYS A 50 -4.34 19.17 0.58
C LYS A 50 -3.26 19.27 -0.47
N LYS A 51 -2.84 18.11 -0.98
CA LYS A 51 -1.99 18.00 -2.16
C LYS A 51 -2.74 17.18 -3.20
N GLU A 52 -3.09 17.82 -4.31
CA GLU A 52 -3.92 17.22 -5.36
C GLU A 52 -3.39 15.84 -5.77
N ASN A 53 -4.31 14.87 -5.86
CA ASN A 53 -4.06 13.47 -6.22
C ASN A 53 -2.99 12.74 -5.38
N LYS A 54 -2.54 13.30 -4.26
CA LYS A 54 -1.54 12.66 -3.37
C LYS A 54 -2.14 12.37 -2.00
N TYR A 55 -2.45 13.41 -1.24
CA TYR A 55 -2.94 13.23 0.13
C TYR A 55 -3.77 14.41 0.65
N ILE A 56 -4.49 14.14 1.74
CA ILE A 56 -5.03 15.16 2.63
C ILE A 56 -4.51 14.88 4.04
N LYS A 57 -3.83 15.86 4.65
CA LYS A 57 -3.39 15.81 6.04
C LYS A 57 -4.33 16.60 6.93
N TYR A 58 -4.74 15.99 8.04
CA TYR A 58 -5.52 16.60 9.11
C TYR A 58 -4.66 16.70 10.37
N ILE A 59 -4.31 17.92 10.77
CA ILE A 59 -3.30 18.20 11.79
C ILE A 59 -4.00 18.67 13.07
N TYR A 60 -3.70 18.00 14.18
CA TYR A 60 -4.16 18.36 15.52
C TYR A 60 -2.99 18.92 16.31
N ASP A 61 -2.88 20.24 16.30
CA ASP A 61 -1.71 20.99 16.76
C ASP A 61 -1.37 20.69 18.21
N ASN A 62 -2.38 20.76 19.09
CA ASN A 62 -2.18 20.57 20.53
C ASN A 62 -2.05 19.08 20.90
N ALA A 63 -2.52 18.18 20.05
CA ALA A 63 -2.39 16.74 20.27
C ALA A 63 -1.04 16.21 19.78
N GLY A 64 -0.37 16.91 18.86
CA GLY A 64 0.85 16.43 18.22
C GLY A 64 0.60 15.26 17.28
N ILE A 65 -0.59 15.20 16.67
CA ILE A 65 -1.04 14.09 15.82
C ILE A 65 -1.40 14.60 14.44
N VAL A 66 -1.00 13.86 13.42
CA VAL A 66 -1.41 14.08 12.03
C VAL A 66 -2.06 12.81 11.51
N PHE A 67 -3.23 12.95 10.90
CA PHE A 67 -3.87 11.88 10.15
C PHE A 67 -3.72 12.16 8.66
N GLU A 68 -3.41 11.15 7.88
CA GLU A 68 -3.23 11.27 6.44
C GLU A 68 -4.21 10.36 5.70
N HIS A 69 -4.98 10.99 4.83
CA HIS A 69 -5.79 10.36 3.80
C HIS A 69 -4.93 10.24 2.55
N SER A 70 -4.63 9.02 2.13
CA SER A 70 -3.87 8.78 0.90
C SER A 70 -4.77 8.20 -0.18
N PHE A 71 -4.70 8.74 -1.40
CA PHE A 71 -5.46 8.19 -2.52
C PHE A 71 -4.89 6.85 -3.01
N SER A 72 -3.59 6.59 -2.80
CA SER A 72 -2.94 5.36 -3.23
C SER A 72 -3.42 4.11 -2.47
N VAL A 73 -3.89 4.28 -1.23
CA VAL A 73 -4.32 3.13 -0.39
C VAL A 73 -5.64 2.51 -0.88
N LYS A 74 -6.42 3.22 -1.69
CA LYS A 74 -7.74 2.78 -2.15
C LYS A 74 -7.72 1.41 -2.81
N ASN A 75 -6.75 1.16 -3.69
CA ASN A 75 -6.64 -0.12 -4.39
C ASN A 75 -6.27 -1.24 -3.42
N HIS A 76 -5.35 -1.00 -2.48
CA HIS A 76 -4.99 -1.96 -1.44
C HIS A 76 -6.18 -2.34 -0.54
N LEU A 77 -6.97 -1.37 -0.09
CA LEU A 77 -8.16 -1.62 0.74
C LEU A 77 -9.21 -2.47 0.01
N LYS A 78 -9.37 -2.26 -1.31
CA LYS A 78 -10.25 -3.09 -2.14
C LYS A 78 -9.74 -4.53 -2.22
N LYS A 79 -8.43 -4.73 -2.46
CA LYS A 79 -7.77 -6.05 -2.50
C LYS A 79 -7.95 -6.80 -1.18
N CYS A 80 -7.84 -6.10 -0.06
CA CYS A 80 -8.05 -6.67 1.27
C CYS A 80 -9.54 -6.90 1.63
N ARG A 81 -10.48 -6.52 0.76
CA ARG A 81 -11.94 -6.57 0.97
C ARG A 81 -12.42 -5.81 2.21
N VAL A 82 -11.73 -4.72 2.54
CA VAL A 82 -12.08 -3.83 3.67
C VAL A 82 -12.39 -2.39 3.23
N TYR A 83 -12.33 -2.10 1.93
CA TYR A 83 -12.75 -0.81 1.38
C TYR A 83 -14.23 -0.55 1.68
N ILE A 84 -14.51 0.64 2.23
CA ILE A 84 -15.86 1.08 2.57
C ILE A 84 -16.37 2.04 1.47
N ASP A 85 -15.76 3.21 1.37
CA ASP A 85 -16.04 4.25 0.38
C ASP A 85 -14.89 5.27 0.28
N ASP A 86 -15.03 6.30 -0.55
CA ASP A 86 -14.02 7.34 -0.75
C ASP A 86 -13.86 8.31 0.44
N GLU A 87 -14.77 8.30 1.42
CA GLU A 87 -14.58 9.04 2.67
C GLU A 87 -13.64 8.28 3.64
N HIS A 88 -13.51 6.95 3.49
CA HIS A 88 -12.75 6.08 4.39
C HIS A 88 -11.38 5.66 3.83
N LEU A 89 -10.53 6.65 3.52
CA LEU A 89 -9.16 6.43 3.04
C LEU A 89 -8.08 6.96 4.00
N LEU A 90 -8.44 7.27 5.25
CA LEU A 90 -7.45 7.57 6.29
C LEU A 90 -6.83 6.26 6.79
N SER A 91 -5.60 6.04 6.35
CA SER A 91 -4.82 4.84 6.67
C SER A 91 -3.59 5.14 7.52
N THR A 92 -3.13 6.39 7.58
CA THR A 92 -1.85 6.71 8.25
C THR A 92 -2.06 7.71 9.38
N ILE A 93 -1.40 7.45 10.51
CA ILE A 93 -1.35 8.34 11.67
C ILE A 93 0.11 8.57 12.05
N SER A 94 0.48 9.83 12.25
CA SER A 94 1.80 10.23 12.71
C SER A 94 1.71 10.94 14.04
N PHE A 95 2.53 10.51 14.99
CA PHE A 95 2.65 11.08 16.34
C PHE A 95 4.01 11.76 16.47
N TYR A 96 4.01 13.05 16.77
CA TYR A 96 5.23 13.86 16.86
C TYR A 96 5.73 13.97 18.30
N PHE A 97 6.38 12.93 18.80
CA PHE A 97 6.93 12.90 20.15
C PHE A 97 8.22 13.72 20.31
N GLY A 98 8.60 13.99 21.57
CA GLY A 98 9.84 14.66 21.95
C GLY A 98 9.61 15.95 22.73
N ASP A 99 10.69 16.67 23.04
CA ASP A 99 10.63 17.97 23.72
C ASP A 99 10.19 19.10 22.77
N VAL A 100 10.47 18.93 21.48
CA VAL A 100 10.10 19.82 20.39
C VAL A 100 9.65 18.99 19.20
N VAL A 101 8.70 19.50 18.41
CA VAL A 101 8.25 18.84 17.18
C VAL A 101 9.38 18.89 16.16
N LYS A 102 9.76 17.71 15.64
CA LYS A 102 10.77 17.56 14.59
C LYS A 102 10.18 16.76 13.43
N PRO A 103 10.52 17.12 12.18
CA PRO A 103 10.09 16.36 11.02
C PRO A 103 10.73 14.97 10.98
N MET A 104 10.01 14.02 10.41
CA MET A 104 10.47 12.68 10.05
C MET A 104 11.44 12.73 8.88
N PHE A 105 11.02 13.35 7.77
CA PHE A 105 11.84 13.54 6.58
C PHE A 105 11.41 14.77 5.77
N GLY A 106 12.08 15.90 5.98
CA GLY A 106 11.90 17.11 5.15
C GLY A 106 10.48 17.69 5.08
N GLU A 107 9.56 17.22 5.92
CA GLU A 107 8.16 17.62 5.94
C GLU A 107 7.97 18.97 6.62
N GLU A 108 7.06 19.77 6.07
CA GLU A 108 6.75 21.11 6.56
C GLU A 108 5.40 21.15 7.30
N GLU A 109 4.51 20.19 7.03
CA GLU A 109 3.17 20.11 7.63
C GLU A 109 3.19 19.48 9.03
N LEU A 110 3.68 20.25 10.00
CA LEU A 110 3.91 19.78 11.38
C LEU A 110 2.86 20.32 12.36
N PRO A 111 2.49 19.54 13.39
CA PRO A 111 1.71 20.07 14.51
C PRO A 111 2.54 21.07 15.32
N LYS A 112 1.87 22.00 16.01
CA LYS A 112 2.56 23.01 16.83
C LYS A 112 3.16 22.46 18.13
N MET A 113 2.55 21.44 18.74
CA MET A 113 2.97 20.91 20.04
C MET A 113 3.38 19.44 19.93
N PRO A 114 4.38 18.98 20.71
CA PRO A 114 4.73 17.57 20.76
C PRO A 114 3.61 16.71 21.33
N CYS A 115 3.47 15.51 20.78
CA CYS A 115 2.54 14.50 21.24
C CYS A 115 2.88 14.06 22.67
N GLN A 116 1.85 14.00 23.52
CA GLN A 116 1.93 13.48 24.89
C GLN A 116 1.10 12.20 25.07
N ALA A 117 0.59 11.63 23.98
CA ALA A 117 -0.21 10.43 24.01
C ALA A 117 0.62 9.22 24.47
N VAL A 118 -0.03 8.28 25.15
CA VAL A 118 0.56 6.98 25.45
C VAL A 118 0.03 5.99 24.43
N VAL A 119 0.94 5.45 23.61
CA VAL A 119 0.62 4.47 22.57
C VAL A 119 0.96 3.06 23.06
N SER A 120 -0.01 2.16 22.96
CA SER A 120 0.14 0.74 23.25
C SER A 120 -0.39 -0.14 22.12
N THR A 121 0.08 -1.39 22.09
CA THR A 121 -0.34 -2.46 21.20
C THR A 121 -0.74 -3.65 22.05
N ASP A 122 -1.96 -4.14 21.91
CA ASP A 122 -2.47 -5.27 22.71
C ASP A 122 -2.32 -5.05 24.23
N GLY A 123 -2.49 -3.80 24.68
CA GLY A 123 -2.35 -3.41 26.08
C GLY A 123 -0.90 -3.34 26.59
N LYS A 124 0.11 -3.45 25.72
CA LYS A 124 1.54 -3.40 26.05
C LYS A 124 2.25 -2.29 25.27
N PRO A 125 3.40 -1.78 25.74
CA PRO A 125 4.22 -0.90 24.92
C PRO A 125 4.70 -1.62 23.64
N PRO A 126 4.72 -0.94 22.48
CA PRO A 126 5.23 -1.54 21.25
C PRO A 126 6.69 -1.96 21.41
N TYR A 127 7.04 -3.07 20.75
CA TYR A 127 8.39 -3.61 20.74
C TYR A 127 8.94 -3.51 19.32
N PHE A 128 9.98 -2.70 19.13
CA PHE A 128 10.55 -2.48 17.81
C PHE A 128 11.67 -3.48 17.53
N LEU A 129 11.54 -4.18 16.41
CA LEU A 129 12.66 -4.85 15.74
C LEU A 129 13.18 -3.86 14.71
N TYR A 130 14.44 -3.47 14.81
CA TYR A 130 14.95 -2.32 14.06
C TYR A 130 14.17 -1.05 14.49
N ASP A 131 13.61 -0.33 13.54
CA ASP A 131 12.67 0.76 13.77
C ASP A 131 11.21 0.34 13.53
N ARG A 132 10.95 -0.95 13.33
CA ARG A 132 9.64 -1.47 12.91
C ARG A 132 8.93 -2.26 13.99
N HIS A 133 7.62 -2.10 14.04
CA HIS A 133 6.73 -2.94 14.83
C HIS A 133 5.47 -3.24 14.04
N ARG A 134 4.82 -4.37 14.33
CA ARG A 134 3.56 -4.76 13.72
C ARG A 134 2.63 -5.32 14.78
N THR A 135 1.37 -4.89 14.75
CA THR A 135 0.27 -5.48 15.53
C THR A 135 -0.98 -5.46 14.66
N GLY A 136 -1.67 -6.60 14.56
CA GLY A 136 -2.81 -6.76 13.65
C GLY A 136 -2.50 -6.25 12.24
N ASP A 137 -3.36 -5.37 11.73
CA ASP A 137 -3.25 -4.77 10.39
C ASP A 137 -2.41 -3.47 10.38
N PHE A 138 -1.65 -3.18 11.43
CA PHE A 138 -0.90 -1.93 11.57
C PHE A 138 0.61 -2.11 11.52
N ASN A 139 1.26 -1.32 10.67
CA ASN A 139 2.71 -1.21 10.55
C ASN A 139 3.20 0.07 11.23
N PHE A 140 4.19 -0.05 12.10
CA PHE A 140 4.75 1.03 12.89
C PHE A 140 6.18 1.33 12.43
N ILE A 141 6.52 2.62 12.38
CA ILE A 141 7.87 3.11 12.05
C ILE A 141 8.27 4.15 13.09
N LEU A 142 9.31 3.86 13.86
CA LEU A 142 9.86 4.78 14.84
C LEU A 142 11.07 5.52 14.26
N TRP A 143 10.91 6.81 13.97
CA TRP A 143 11.90 7.63 13.25
C TRP A 143 13.06 8.09 14.14
N THR A 144 13.88 7.15 14.59
CA THR A 144 15.02 7.46 15.46
C THR A 144 16.24 7.94 14.65
N PRO A 145 17.14 8.76 15.25
CA PRO A 145 18.42 9.13 14.63
C PRO A 145 19.36 7.95 14.37
N ARG A 146 19.08 6.76 14.93
CA ARG A 146 19.86 5.54 14.69
C ARG A 146 19.44 4.82 13.39
N GLY A 147 18.40 5.33 12.72
CA GLY A 147 17.77 4.68 11.58
C GLY A 147 17.19 3.32 11.97
N THR A 148 17.25 2.38 11.03
CA THR A 148 16.78 1.00 11.13
C THR A 148 17.63 0.13 12.08
N ASN A 149 18.49 0.67 12.95
CA ASN A 149 19.36 -0.14 13.82
C ASN A 149 18.87 -0.25 15.28
N PHE A 150 17.73 0.35 15.62
CA PHE A 150 17.19 0.27 16.99
C PHE A 150 16.67 -1.15 17.29
N ASN A 151 16.55 -1.57 18.54
CA ASN A 151 15.90 -2.85 18.89
C ASN A 151 15.43 -2.74 20.34
N GLY A 152 14.16 -3.02 20.60
CA GLY A 152 13.58 -3.07 21.94
C GLY A 152 12.41 -2.11 22.18
N ARG A 153 12.11 -1.87 23.46
CA ARG A 153 11.04 -0.98 23.90
C ARG A 153 11.61 0.38 24.28
N PRO A 154 11.03 1.49 23.80
CA PRO A 154 11.40 2.81 24.28
C PRO A 154 10.83 3.02 25.69
N ASP A 155 11.67 3.41 26.65
CA ASP A 155 11.21 3.82 27.98
C ASP A 155 10.35 5.10 27.91
N VAL A 156 10.63 5.94 26.91
CA VAL A 156 9.87 7.16 26.57
C VAL A 156 9.88 7.32 25.05
N MET A 157 8.72 7.57 24.45
CA MET A 157 8.64 7.97 23.04
C MET A 157 9.23 9.38 22.89
N ARG A 158 10.36 9.50 22.20
CA ARG A 158 11.07 10.78 21.99
C ARG A 158 11.25 11.16 20.53
N TYR A 159 10.77 10.31 19.63
CA TYR A 159 10.92 10.45 18.20
C TYR A 159 9.57 10.23 17.52
N PRO A 160 9.35 10.83 16.35
CA PRO A 160 8.12 10.62 15.62
C PRO A 160 7.82 9.14 15.40
N LEU A 161 6.55 8.79 15.46
CA LEU A 161 6.03 7.45 15.22
C LEU A 161 4.99 7.53 14.12
N THR A 162 5.20 6.82 13.02
CA THR A 162 4.18 6.62 11.99
C THR A 162 3.54 5.26 12.18
N ILE A 163 2.22 5.20 12.08
CA ILE A 163 1.42 3.98 12.10
C ILE A 163 0.57 3.97 10.84
N SER A 164 0.72 2.95 10.02
CA SER A 164 -0.05 2.77 8.80
C SER A 164 -0.92 1.53 8.91
N TYR A 165 -2.23 1.68 8.67
CA TYR A 165 -3.17 0.61 8.46
C TYR A 165 -2.94 0.01 7.07
N TYR A 166 -2.45 -1.22 7.05
CA TYR A 166 -2.12 -1.98 5.85
C TYR A 166 -2.51 -3.44 6.07
N PRO A 167 -3.81 -3.77 5.92
CA PRO A 167 -4.32 -5.12 6.14
C PRO A 167 -3.73 -6.09 5.13
N GLU A 168 -3.73 -7.38 5.47
CA GLU A 168 -3.28 -8.43 4.55
C GLU A 168 -4.36 -8.80 3.54
N ILE A 169 -3.91 -9.11 2.33
CA ILE A 169 -4.74 -9.66 1.27
C ILE A 169 -5.05 -11.13 1.65
N LYS A 170 -6.31 -11.44 1.91
CA LYS A 170 -6.73 -12.81 2.26
C LYS A 170 -6.90 -13.65 1.00
N HIS A 171 -5.95 -14.55 0.73
CA HIS A 171 -6.05 -15.50 -0.38
C HIS A 171 -6.98 -16.68 -0.05
N GLU A 172 -8.22 -16.68 -0.55
CA GLU A 172 -9.07 -17.87 -0.53
C GLU A 172 -8.65 -18.85 -1.63
N ARG A 173 -7.95 -19.94 -1.27
CA ARG A 173 -7.62 -21.04 -2.20
C ARG A 173 -8.88 -21.78 -2.64
N GLN A 174 -9.35 -21.54 -3.87
CA GLN A 174 -10.34 -22.40 -4.51
C GLN A 174 -9.64 -23.54 -5.26
N LYS A 175 -9.97 -24.79 -4.91
CA LYS A 175 -9.62 -25.97 -5.70
C LYS A 175 -10.41 -25.95 -7.01
N SER A 176 -9.78 -25.58 -8.12
CA SER A 176 -10.39 -25.67 -9.44
C SER A 176 -10.27 -27.08 -10.00
N ASN A 177 -11.41 -27.71 -10.32
CA ASN A 177 -11.47 -28.85 -11.24
C ASN A 177 -11.67 -28.29 -12.66
N PRO A 178 -10.73 -28.49 -13.61
CA PRO A 178 -10.92 -28.03 -14.96
C PRO A 178 -11.91 -28.93 -15.70
N LYS A 179 -13.03 -28.35 -16.18
CA LYS A 179 -13.78 -28.91 -17.30
C LYS A 179 -13.07 -28.51 -18.58
N VAL A 180 -12.62 -29.51 -19.35
CA VAL A 180 -11.93 -29.32 -20.63
C VAL A 180 -12.92 -28.79 -21.66
N VAL A 181 -12.84 -27.49 -21.92
CA VAL A 181 -13.28 -26.87 -23.18
C VAL A 181 -11.99 -26.56 -23.94
N GLN A 182 -12.00 -26.72 -25.26
CA GLN A 182 -10.86 -26.36 -26.11
C GLN A 182 -10.65 -24.83 -26.02
N GLU A 183 -9.83 -24.39 -25.06
CA GLU A 183 -9.68 -23.00 -24.66
C GLU A 183 -8.69 -22.30 -25.62
N LYS A 184 -9.09 -21.12 -26.14
CA LYS A 184 -8.20 -20.25 -26.91
C LYS A 184 -7.49 -19.31 -25.95
N TYR A 185 -6.20 -19.11 -26.16
CA TYR A 185 -5.36 -18.26 -25.33
C TYR A 185 -4.98 -16.97 -26.06
N LEU A 186 -4.70 -15.94 -25.27
CA LEU A 186 -4.09 -14.71 -25.74
C LEU A 186 -2.65 -14.95 -26.14
N HIS A 187 -2.19 -14.19 -27.12
CA HIS A 187 -0.83 -14.24 -27.62
C HIS A 187 -0.07 -12.97 -27.21
N PHE A 188 1.18 -13.13 -26.79
CA PHE A 188 2.04 -12.03 -26.38
C PHE A 188 3.42 -12.25 -26.98
N ASP A 189 3.90 -11.23 -27.69
CA ASP A 189 5.27 -11.13 -28.18
C ASP A 189 6.12 -10.31 -27.19
N ASN A 190 5.49 -9.35 -26.49
CA ASN A 190 6.13 -8.56 -25.45
C ASN A 190 5.79 -9.08 -24.04
N LEU A 191 6.83 -9.45 -23.28
CA LEU A 191 6.67 -9.95 -21.92
C LEU A 191 6.13 -8.89 -20.96
N ASN A 192 6.62 -7.65 -21.01
CA ASN A 192 6.18 -6.58 -20.10
C ASN A 192 4.70 -6.23 -20.34
N PHE A 193 4.21 -6.29 -21.58
CA PHE A 193 2.79 -6.17 -21.88
C PHE A 193 2.00 -7.33 -21.29
N LYS A 194 2.50 -8.56 -21.42
CA LYS A 194 1.89 -9.72 -20.76
C LYS A 194 1.81 -9.54 -19.25
N LEU A 195 2.87 -9.08 -18.61
CA LEU A 195 2.92 -8.81 -17.16
C LEU A 195 1.90 -7.74 -16.77
N ALA A 196 1.78 -6.65 -17.53
CA ALA A 196 0.75 -5.62 -17.30
C ALA A 196 -0.68 -6.18 -17.43
N ILE A 197 -0.93 -7.09 -18.38
CA ILE A 197 -2.23 -7.76 -18.48
C ILE A 197 -2.46 -8.74 -17.32
N ILE A 198 -1.42 -9.44 -16.86
CA ILE A 198 -1.52 -10.30 -15.67
C ILE A 198 -1.81 -9.44 -14.45
N GLN A 199 -1.18 -8.27 -14.29
CA GLN A 199 -1.48 -7.32 -13.22
C GLN A 199 -2.98 -7.02 -13.15
N VAL A 200 -3.54 -6.56 -14.28
CA VAL A 200 -4.96 -6.22 -14.36
C VAL A 200 -5.85 -7.43 -14.08
N LEU A 201 -5.59 -8.58 -14.68
CA LEU A 201 -6.49 -9.72 -14.60
C LEU A 201 -6.35 -10.53 -13.30
N MET A 202 -5.15 -10.62 -12.74
CA MET A 202 -4.84 -11.43 -11.56
C MET A 202 -5.00 -10.64 -10.26
N TYR A 203 -4.49 -9.41 -10.21
CA TYR A 203 -4.43 -8.64 -8.96
C TYR A 203 -5.50 -7.55 -8.89
N ASP A 204 -5.84 -6.89 -10.01
CA ASP A 204 -6.83 -5.80 -9.96
C ASP A 204 -8.27 -6.30 -10.12
N LEU A 205 -8.51 -7.23 -11.04
CA LEU A 205 -9.83 -7.82 -11.31
C LEU A 205 -10.06 -9.17 -10.61
N GLU A 206 -8.99 -9.81 -10.11
CA GLU A 206 -9.01 -11.12 -9.46
C GLU A 206 -9.76 -12.22 -10.26
N VAL A 207 -9.66 -12.23 -11.58
CA VAL A 207 -10.31 -13.25 -12.43
C VAL A 207 -9.38 -14.42 -12.76
N LEU A 208 -8.07 -14.23 -12.63
CA LEU A 208 -7.07 -15.29 -12.69
C LEU A 208 -6.78 -15.77 -11.26
N LYS A 209 -7.19 -17.01 -10.95
CA LYS A 209 -7.01 -17.62 -9.64
C LYS A 209 -6.35 -19.00 -9.74
N PRO A 210 -5.54 -19.41 -8.73
CA PRO A 210 -5.09 -18.59 -7.60
C PRO A 210 -4.18 -17.42 -8.05
N ALA A 211 -4.15 -16.34 -7.28
CA ALA A 211 -3.18 -15.28 -7.50
C ALA A 211 -1.80 -15.81 -7.13
N PHE A 212 -0.79 -15.47 -7.93
CA PHE A 212 0.59 -15.80 -7.62
C PHE A 212 1.09 -14.90 -6.49
N ASP A 213 1.81 -15.47 -5.54
CA ASP A 213 2.49 -14.74 -4.47
C ASP A 213 3.86 -15.39 -4.25
N ILE A 214 4.90 -14.59 -4.21
CA ILE A 214 6.28 -15.07 -4.18
C ILE A 214 6.62 -15.78 -2.87
N PHE A 215 5.98 -15.42 -1.77
CA PHE A 215 6.16 -16.09 -0.49
C PHE A 215 5.49 -17.47 -0.53
N ASP A 216 4.23 -17.55 -0.95
CA ASP A 216 3.52 -18.83 -1.15
C ASP A 216 4.29 -19.73 -2.14
N PHE A 217 4.81 -19.16 -3.22
CA PHE A 217 5.58 -19.88 -4.23
C PHE A 217 6.93 -20.39 -3.68
N SER A 218 7.61 -19.60 -2.84
CA SER A 218 8.84 -20.02 -2.17
C SER A 218 8.63 -21.16 -1.18
N GLU A 219 7.50 -21.19 -0.48
CA GLU A 219 7.14 -22.29 0.41
C GLU A 219 6.82 -23.57 -0.37
N GLU A 220 6.09 -23.46 -1.49
CA GLU A 220 5.70 -24.61 -2.31
C GLU A 220 6.88 -25.25 -3.03
N PHE A 221 7.83 -24.43 -3.51
CA PHE A 221 9.02 -24.85 -4.25
C PHE A 221 10.30 -24.58 -3.45
N SER A 222 10.30 -25.01 -2.19
CA SER A 222 11.41 -24.80 -1.24
C SER A 222 12.79 -25.30 -1.74
N GLU A 223 12.82 -26.22 -2.70
CA GLU A 223 14.03 -26.71 -3.34
C GLU A 223 14.70 -25.71 -4.30
N LEU A 224 13.99 -24.66 -4.71
CA LEU A 224 14.48 -23.65 -5.65
C LEU A 224 15.25 -22.50 -4.96
N ASP A 225 15.36 -22.52 -3.62
CA ASP A 225 16.06 -21.51 -2.81
C ASP A 225 15.70 -20.07 -3.22
N ILE A 226 14.40 -19.78 -3.21
CA ILE A 226 13.85 -18.51 -3.69
C ILE A 226 14.10 -17.41 -2.67
N ASP A 227 14.89 -16.41 -3.07
CA ASP A 227 15.13 -15.21 -2.28
C ASP A 227 13.94 -14.24 -2.40
N THR A 228 13.07 -14.25 -1.38
CA THR A 228 11.90 -13.36 -1.25
C THR A 228 12.27 -11.94 -0.82
N GLU A 229 13.55 -11.65 -0.64
CA GLU A 229 14.09 -10.31 -0.36
C GLU A 229 15.03 -9.84 -1.50
N SER A 230 14.98 -10.49 -2.66
CA SER A 230 15.85 -10.19 -3.80
C SER A 230 15.61 -8.79 -4.37
N THR A 231 16.72 -8.12 -4.71
CA THR A 231 16.73 -6.86 -5.50
C THR A 231 16.93 -7.12 -7.00
N GLU A 232 17.05 -8.39 -7.40
CA GLU A 232 17.17 -8.85 -8.78
C GLU A 232 16.00 -9.77 -9.15
N LEU A 233 15.86 -10.08 -10.45
CA LEU A 233 14.83 -10.98 -10.97
C LEU A 233 14.92 -12.37 -10.35
N VAL A 234 13.82 -12.79 -9.75
CA VAL A 234 13.61 -14.17 -9.31
C VAL A 234 13.23 -15.01 -10.51
N GLU A 235 14.23 -15.63 -11.13
CA GLU A 235 14.08 -16.42 -12.36
C GLU A 235 12.96 -17.48 -12.30
N PRO A 236 12.76 -18.24 -11.20
CA PRO A 236 11.63 -19.16 -11.08
C PRO A 236 10.26 -18.50 -11.25
N ALA A 237 10.06 -17.30 -10.68
CA ALA A 237 8.81 -16.55 -10.81
C ALA A 237 8.64 -16.00 -12.24
N LEU A 238 9.73 -15.51 -12.84
CA LEU A 238 9.72 -15.06 -14.22
C LEU A 238 9.34 -16.18 -15.19
N GLU A 239 9.89 -17.38 -15.00
CA GLU A 239 9.59 -18.54 -15.82
C GLU A 239 8.14 -19.01 -15.65
N TYR A 240 7.60 -18.93 -14.43
CA TYR A 240 6.18 -19.16 -14.19
C TYR A 240 5.31 -18.23 -15.05
N PHE A 241 5.56 -16.92 -15.04
CA PHE A 241 4.76 -15.96 -15.80
C PHE A 241 4.99 -16.03 -17.31
N LYS A 242 6.21 -16.38 -17.78
CA LYS A 242 6.46 -16.69 -19.20
C LYS A 242 5.57 -17.82 -19.69
N ASN A 243 5.41 -18.88 -18.89
CA ASN A 243 4.60 -20.04 -19.23
C ASN A 243 3.10 -19.90 -18.92
N PHE A 244 2.72 -18.93 -18.08
CA PHE A 244 1.33 -18.72 -17.69
C PHE A 244 0.45 -18.37 -18.91
N GLN A 245 -0.57 -19.18 -19.18
CA GLN A 245 -1.48 -18.99 -20.32
C GLN A 245 -2.75 -18.24 -19.89
N ILE A 246 -3.07 -17.16 -20.59
CA ILE A 246 -4.27 -16.34 -20.31
C ILE A 246 -5.36 -16.67 -21.33
N SER A 247 -6.51 -17.12 -20.85
CA SER A 247 -7.65 -17.41 -21.71
C SER A 247 -8.17 -16.14 -22.39
N GLN A 248 -8.48 -16.24 -23.69
CA GLN A 248 -9.00 -15.13 -24.49
C GLN A 248 -10.33 -14.58 -23.95
N LYS A 249 -11.09 -15.35 -23.17
CA LYS A 249 -12.34 -14.90 -22.54
C LYS A 249 -12.15 -13.68 -21.64
N TYR A 250 -10.97 -13.53 -21.05
CA TYR A 250 -10.68 -12.44 -20.12
C TYR A 250 -10.31 -11.12 -20.81
N ALA A 251 -9.95 -11.13 -22.10
CA ALA A 251 -9.51 -9.91 -22.79
C ALA A 251 -10.58 -8.81 -22.85
N SER A 252 -11.87 -9.18 -22.80
CA SER A 252 -12.97 -8.21 -22.76
C SER A 252 -13.10 -7.49 -21.40
N LEU A 253 -12.46 -7.99 -20.35
CA LEU A 253 -12.54 -7.39 -19.01
C LEU A 253 -11.50 -6.26 -18.82
N VAL A 254 -10.39 -6.31 -19.55
CA VAL A 254 -9.34 -5.29 -19.49
C VAL A 254 -9.85 -4.01 -20.15
N LYS A 255 -9.99 -2.95 -19.37
CA LYS A 255 -10.45 -1.62 -19.81
C LYS A 255 -9.40 -0.54 -19.66
N GLU A 256 -8.51 -0.73 -18.70
CA GLU A 256 -7.48 0.19 -18.28
C GLU A 256 -6.25 -0.61 -17.87
N ILE A 257 -5.07 -0.05 -18.13
CA ILE A 257 -3.79 -0.52 -17.61
C ILE A 257 -3.22 0.62 -16.78
N ASP A 258 -2.73 0.32 -15.58
CA ASP A 258 -2.11 1.31 -14.70
C ASP A 258 -0.80 0.69 -14.17
N MET A 259 0.32 1.02 -14.82
CA MET A 259 1.64 0.55 -14.39
C MET A 259 2.17 1.45 -13.27
N ASP A 260 2.58 0.84 -12.16
CA ASP A 260 3.22 1.52 -11.03
C ASP A 260 4.36 0.64 -10.47
N GLY A 261 5.38 1.28 -9.91
CA GLY A 261 6.52 0.59 -9.30
C GLY A 261 6.11 -0.39 -8.18
N GLY A 262 5.01 -0.09 -7.48
CA GLY A 262 4.46 -0.93 -6.42
C GLY A 262 3.50 -2.02 -6.89
N ASN A 263 3.34 -2.24 -8.20
CA ASN A 263 2.44 -3.29 -8.71
C ASN A 263 2.89 -4.69 -8.28
N GLU A 264 1.94 -5.53 -7.86
CA GLU A 264 2.23 -6.85 -7.33
C GLU A 264 2.95 -7.74 -8.34
N ILE A 265 2.66 -7.62 -9.63
CA ILE A 265 3.36 -8.42 -10.65
C ILE A 265 4.87 -8.16 -10.63
N PHE A 266 5.30 -6.92 -10.37
CA PHE A 266 6.71 -6.55 -10.33
C PHE A 266 7.34 -6.96 -8.99
N MET A 267 6.63 -6.75 -7.87
CA MET A 267 7.10 -7.20 -6.55
C MET A 267 7.21 -8.73 -6.45
N ASN A 268 6.42 -9.48 -7.23
CA ASN A 268 6.55 -10.94 -7.31
C ASN A 268 7.74 -11.41 -8.15
N LEU A 269 8.27 -10.53 -9.02
CA LEU A 269 9.42 -10.81 -9.87
C LEU A 269 10.72 -10.30 -9.27
N ILE A 270 10.68 -9.16 -8.56
CA ILE A 270 11.78 -8.52 -7.87
C ILE A 270 11.22 -7.99 -6.53
N PRO A 271 11.29 -8.77 -5.44
CA PRO A 271 10.66 -8.43 -4.15
C PRO A 271 11.06 -7.10 -3.53
N GLN A 272 12.27 -6.62 -3.80
CA GLN A 272 12.79 -5.35 -3.30
C GLN A 272 13.00 -4.32 -4.43
N TRP A 273 12.23 -4.40 -5.52
CA TRP A 273 12.34 -3.43 -6.61
C TRP A 273 11.96 -2.04 -6.15
N ASP A 274 12.82 -1.06 -6.44
CA ASP A 274 12.59 0.34 -6.10
C ASP A 274 11.87 1.12 -7.22
N GLY A 275 11.67 0.50 -8.38
CA GLY A 275 11.01 1.13 -9.52
C GLY A 275 11.88 2.14 -10.27
N GLU A 276 13.17 2.26 -9.94
CA GLU A 276 14.05 3.32 -10.50
C GLU A 276 14.72 2.92 -11.83
N ASP A 277 14.68 1.64 -12.20
CA ASP A 277 15.25 1.15 -13.45
C ASP A 277 14.21 0.94 -14.57
N SER A 278 14.70 0.60 -15.77
CA SER A 278 13.89 0.42 -16.97
C SER A 278 13.51 -1.06 -17.23
N ILE A 279 13.62 -1.96 -16.25
CA ILE A 279 13.51 -3.40 -16.50
C ILE A 279 12.10 -3.80 -16.97
N PHE A 280 11.08 -3.12 -16.44
CA PHE A 280 9.67 -3.34 -16.77
C PHE A 280 9.12 -2.33 -17.79
N ASP A 281 9.97 -1.53 -18.42
CA ASP A 281 9.54 -0.58 -19.44
C ASP A 281 8.78 -1.27 -20.58
N LEU A 282 7.63 -0.71 -20.92
CA LEU A 282 6.83 -1.10 -22.07
C LEU A 282 7.24 -0.27 -23.29
N ASN A 283 8.43 -0.57 -23.81
CA ASN A 283 9.00 0.16 -24.96
C ASN A 283 8.50 -0.36 -26.32
N GLU A 284 8.09 -1.62 -26.38
CA GLU A 284 7.73 -2.28 -27.64
C GLU A 284 6.47 -3.13 -27.44
N VAL A 285 5.29 -2.60 -27.77
CA VAL A 285 4.06 -3.40 -27.86
C VAL A 285 3.54 -3.36 -29.28
N SER A 286 3.06 -4.48 -29.80
CA SER A 286 2.53 -4.50 -31.15
C SER A 286 1.05 -4.08 -31.20
N LEU A 287 0.64 -3.49 -32.32
CA LEU A 287 -0.76 -3.21 -32.60
C LEU A 287 -1.62 -4.50 -32.60
N ALA A 288 -1.03 -5.64 -32.98
CA ALA A 288 -1.71 -6.93 -32.96
C ALA A 288 -2.04 -7.37 -31.54
N GLU A 289 -1.10 -7.20 -30.61
CA GLU A 289 -1.29 -7.50 -29.19
C GLU A 289 -2.39 -6.63 -28.57
N LEU A 290 -2.34 -5.31 -28.78
CA LEU A 290 -3.34 -4.37 -28.27
C LEU A 290 -4.75 -4.67 -28.80
N LYS A 291 -4.88 -5.06 -30.08
CA LYS A 291 -6.18 -5.37 -30.69
C LYS A 291 -6.88 -6.61 -30.13
N GLN A 292 -6.19 -7.42 -29.32
CA GLN A 292 -6.83 -8.50 -28.57
C GLN A 292 -7.79 -7.94 -27.49
N PHE A 293 -7.54 -6.72 -26.99
CA PHE A 293 -8.25 -6.09 -25.88
C PHE A 293 -9.18 -4.96 -26.36
N ARG A 294 -10.30 -5.33 -26.97
CA ARG A 294 -11.23 -4.36 -27.61
C ARG A 294 -11.82 -3.31 -26.67
N ASN A 295 -11.83 -3.60 -25.37
CA ASN A 295 -12.39 -2.73 -24.34
C ASN A 295 -11.34 -1.88 -23.64
N LEU A 296 -10.05 -2.08 -23.93
CA LEU A 296 -8.97 -1.22 -23.44
C LEU A 296 -9.15 0.17 -24.06
N LYS A 297 -9.18 1.19 -23.20
CA LYS A 297 -9.38 2.59 -23.59
C LYS A 297 -8.33 3.52 -23.00
N GLN A 298 -7.77 3.18 -21.85
CA GLN A 298 -6.80 3.99 -21.14
C GLN A 298 -5.61 3.13 -20.72
N ALA A 299 -4.41 3.70 -20.74
CA ALA A 299 -3.22 3.06 -20.24
C ALA A 299 -2.25 4.10 -19.65
N THR A 300 -1.84 3.90 -18.41
CA THR A 300 -0.67 4.57 -17.82
C THR A 300 0.47 3.55 -17.86
N ILE A 301 1.59 3.89 -18.51
CA ILE A 301 2.69 2.94 -18.75
C ILE A 301 4.03 3.49 -18.29
N MET A 302 4.94 2.60 -17.89
CA MET A 302 6.36 2.91 -17.73
C MET A 302 7.06 2.69 -19.07
N SER A 303 7.82 3.67 -19.57
CA SER A 303 8.53 3.55 -20.84
C SER A 303 9.62 4.63 -20.99
N SER A 304 10.86 4.20 -21.25
CA SER A 304 11.96 5.06 -21.72
C SER A 304 11.86 5.45 -23.20
N ASN A 305 10.92 4.88 -23.95
CA ASN A 305 10.68 5.17 -25.37
C ASN A 305 9.21 5.57 -25.65
N PHE A 306 8.67 6.41 -24.78
CA PHE A 306 7.24 6.74 -24.76
C PHE A 306 6.70 7.28 -26.10
N GLU A 307 7.45 8.16 -26.77
CA GLU A 307 6.99 8.77 -28.04
C GLU A 307 6.70 7.72 -29.12
N GLN A 308 7.53 6.69 -29.22
CA GLN A 308 7.34 5.62 -30.19
C GLN A 308 6.16 4.71 -29.80
N VAL A 309 6.08 4.31 -28.53
CA VAL A 309 5.02 3.37 -28.10
C VAL A 309 3.65 4.04 -28.14
N LYS A 310 3.58 5.35 -27.86
CA LYS A 310 2.37 6.16 -27.90
C LYS A 310 1.65 6.10 -29.25
N GLU A 311 2.39 6.12 -30.36
CA GLU A 311 1.79 5.98 -31.70
C GLU A 311 1.09 4.63 -31.89
N THR A 312 1.63 3.57 -31.29
CA THR A 312 1.06 2.21 -31.37
C THR A 312 -0.23 2.10 -30.56
N PHE A 313 -0.27 2.68 -29.36
CA PHE A 313 -1.50 2.78 -28.54
C PHE A 313 -2.57 3.64 -29.22
N ALA A 314 -2.19 4.80 -29.78
CA ALA A 314 -3.11 5.65 -30.52
C ALA A 314 -3.72 4.91 -31.74
N ALA A 315 -2.93 4.13 -32.47
CA ALA A 315 -3.41 3.31 -33.59
C ALA A 315 -4.38 2.18 -33.14
N ALA A 316 -4.32 1.77 -31.88
CA ALA A 316 -5.28 0.84 -31.27
C ALA A 316 -6.54 1.54 -30.72
N GLY A 317 -6.57 2.89 -30.69
CA GLY A 317 -7.65 3.67 -30.10
C GLY A 317 -7.65 3.62 -28.57
N VAL A 318 -6.46 3.63 -27.97
CA VAL A 318 -6.22 3.66 -26.53
C VAL A 318 -5.49 4.96 -26.20
N ASP A 319 -6.04 5.72 -25.26
CA ASP A 319 -5.38 6.91 -24.70
C ASP A 319 -4.28 6.46 -23.75
N VAL A 320 -3.05 6.94 -23.95
CA VAL A 320 -1.89 6.48 -23.17
C VAL A 320 -1.14 7.65 -22.54
N GLU A 321 -0.79 7.49 -21.27
CA GLU A 321 -0.01 8.41 -20.45
C GLU A 321 1.26 7.71 -19.92
N LEU A 322 2.27 8.51 -19.61
CA LEU A 322 3.52 8.06 -18.99
C LEU A 322 3.41 8.26 -17.47
N VAL A 323 3.91 7.29 -16.69
CA VAL A 323 4.02 7.37 -15.22
C VAL A 323 4.84 8.58 -14.76
#